data_AF-A0A524LMB0-F1
#
_entry.id   AF-A0A524LMB0-F1
#
_cell.length_a   1.000
_cell.length_b   1.000
_cell.length_c   1.000
_cell.angle_alpha   90.00
_cell.angle_beta   90.00
_cell.angle_gamma   90.00
#
_symmetry.space_group_name_H-M   'P 1'
#
loop_
_entity.id
_entity.type
_entity.pdbx_description
1 polymer ?
#
loop_
_entity_poly.entity_id
_entity_poly.type
_entity_poly.pdbx_seq_one_letter_code
_entity_poly.pdbx_strand_id
1 'polypeptide(L)'
;MTDRIIKPSKFAYLFTDGLDEHIMEVKTGLEEVEGDSTRALLIRFKDAVGRANEHLISEEYQKAMALYYDASQSADEMTQRFLSLLIKTAPSIAHKTVFIEFLSWRLRYFTAQYDYHLAVAQTLSGLPREEWIARLETILVLSQSLVDKILPLYRDAEDLAIQKRVKDLLEDWITGIRNLVLNLKSWGMASAQASRVLEWAMDNGIK
;
A
#
# COMPACT_ATOMS: atom_id res chain seq x y z
N MET A 1 -10.07 49.68 52.30
CA MET A 1 -9.44 50.57 51.32
C MET A 1 -8.38 49.76 50.59
N THR A 2 -8.79 48.85 49.70
CA THR A 2 -8.93 48.99 48.23
C THR A 2 -7.60 48.83 47.48
N ASP A 3 -7.22 47.57 47.27
CA ASP A 3 -6.30 47.17 46.21
C ASP A 3 -6.97 47.32 44.85
N ARG A 4 -6.30 48.04 43.95
CA ARG A 4 -6.73 48.32 42.59
C ARG A 4 -6.37 47.15 41.68
N ILE A 5 -7.40 46.47 41.17
CA ILE A 5 -7.30 45.57 40.02
C ILE A 5 -6.99 46.42 38.79
N ILE A 6 -5.84 46.17 38.16
CA ILE A 6 -5.47 46.73 36.85
C ILE A 6 -6.26 45.95 35.79
N LYS A 7 -7.17 46.63 35.09
CA LYS A 7 -7.79 46.12 33.86
C LYS A 7 -6.86 46.43 32.68
N PRO A 8 -6.53 45.45 31.81
CA PRO A 8 -5.88 45.74 30.53
C PRO A 8 -6.86 46.46 29.60
N SER A 9 -6.36 47.52 28.98
CA SER A 9 -7.04 48.37 28.01
C SER A 9 -7.40 47.62 26.72
N LYS A 10 -8.63 47.86 26.24
CA LYS A 10 -9.07 47.58 24.87
C LYS A 10 -8.15 48.25 23.86
N PHE A 11 -7.24 47.50 23.23
CA PHE A 11 -6.67 47.83 21.91
C PHE A 11 -5.98 46.58 21.34
N ALA A 12 -6.80 45.63 20.90
CA ALA A 12 -6.40 44.51 20.06
C ALA A 12 -7.63 44.04 19.28
N TYR A 13 -8.13 44.91 18.41
CA TYR A 13 -9.03 44.54 17.33
C TYR A 13 -8.54 45.32 16.13
N LEU A 14 -7.93 44.60 15.20
CA LEU A 14 -7.83 44.83 13.76
C LEU A 14 -6.83 43.79 13.26
N PHE A 15 -7.27 42.94 12.31
CA PHE A 15 -6.54 41.84 11.64
C PHE A 15 -6.62 40.43 12.27
N THR A 16 -7.82 39.88 12.43
CA THR A 16 -8.02 38.40 12.49
C THR A 16 -9.24 37.91 11.71
N ASP A 17 -10.25 38.75 11.46
CA ASP A 17 -11.58 38.32 10.98
C ASP A 17 -11.67 37.95 9.49
N GLY A 18 -10.56 37.56 8.86
CA GLY A 18 -10.57 37.12 7.44
C GLY A 18 -9.53 36.07 7.07
N LEU A 19 -8.55 35.79 7.94
CA LEU A 19 -7.62 34.67 7.74
C LEU A 19 -8.20 33.36 8.29
N ASP A 20 -8.90 33.42 9.42
CA ASP A 20 -9.44 32.23 10.08
C ASP A 20 -10.64 31.65 9.33
N GLU A 21 -11.53 32.47 8.77
CA GLU A 21 -12.64 31.98 7.93
C GLU A 21 -12.14 31.32 6.65
N HIS A 22 -11.12 31.89 6.00
CA HIS A 22 -10.59 31.32 4.75
C HIS A 22 -9.78 30.04 5.01
N ILE A 23 -9.05 29.95 6.12
CA ILE A 23 -8.36 28.70 6.53
C ILE A 23 -9.37 27.63 6.95
N MET A 24 -10.47 28.02 7.60
CA MET A 24 -11.56 27.10 7.97
C MET A 24 -12.32 26.61 6.74
N GLU A 25 -12.70 27.49 5.80
CA GLU A 25 -13.37 27.12 4.54
C GLU A 25 -12.51 26.22 3.65
N VAL A 26 -11.21 26.50 3.55
CA VAL A 26 -10.26 25.67 2.79
C VAL A 26 -10.08 24.30 3.47
N LYS A 27 -10.01 24.23 4.80
CA LYS A 27 -9.98 22.96 5.54
C LYS A 27 -11.27 22.15 5.35
N THR A 28 -12.43 22.78 5.49
CA THR A 28 -13.72 22.10 5.30
C THR A 28 -13.92 21.63 3.86
N GLY A 29 -13.49 22.43 2.87
CA GLY A 29 -13.54 22.05 1.46
C GLY A 29 -12.59 20.90 1.09
N LEU A 30 -11.40 20.85 1.69
CA LEU A 30 -10.46 19.73 1.52
C LEU A 30 -10.98 18.44 2.17
N GLU A 31 -11.56 18.52 3.37
CA GLU A 31 -12.16 17.37 4.06
C GLU A 31 -13.40 16.83 3.31
N GLU A 32 -14.24 17.72 2.76
CA GLU A 32 -15.38 17.31 1.91
C GLU A 32 -14.92 16.65 0.61
N VAL A 33 -13.93 17.23 -0.08
CA VAL A 33 -13.40 16.68 -1.34
C VAL A 33 -12.70 15.32 -1.12
N GLU A 34 -11.96 15.14 -0.03
CA GLU A 34 -11.38 13.84 0.33
C GLU A 34 -12.45 12.80 0.68
N GLY A 35 -13.51 13.22 1.38
CA GLY A 35 -14.67 12.39 1.71
C GLY A 35 -15.45 11.94 0.47
N ASP A 36 -15.69 12.85 -0.48
CA ASP A 36 -16.39 12.59 -1.73
C ASP A 36 -15.58 11.72 -2.68
N SER A 37 -14.27 11.97 -2.78
CA SER A 37 -13.36 11.14 -3.58
C SER A 37 -13.27 9.71 -3.04
N THR A 38 -13.22 9.55 -1.71
CA THR A 38 -13.24 8.22 -1.06
C THR A 38 -14.57 7.52 -1.28
N ARG A 39 -15.69 8.24 -1.18
CA ARG A 39 -17.02 7.70 -1.47
C ARG A 39 -17.16 7.25 -2.93
N ALA A 40 -16.64 8.02 -3.87
CA ALA A 40 -16.65 7.69 -5.29
C ALA A 40 -15.90 6.37 -5.58
N LEU A 41 -14.73 6.16 -4.98
CA LEU A 41 -13.99 4.89 -5.10
C LEU A 41 -14.77 3.71 -4.54
N LEU A 42 -15.44 3.86 -3.40
CA LEU A 42 -16.26 2.80 -2.82
C LEU A 42 -17.45 2.45 -3.72
N ILE A 43 -18.09 3.46 -4.33
CA ILE A 43 -19.19 3.25 -5.29
C ILE A 43 -18.67 2.51 -6.51
N ARG A 44 -17.55 2.95 -7.10
CA ARG A 44 -16.92 2.30 -8.25
C ARG A 44 -16.57 0.84 -7.96
N PHE A 45 -15.99 0.57 -6.79
CA PHE A 45 -15.68 -0.79 -6.35
C PHE A 45 -16.94 -1.66 -6.29
N LYS A 46 -18.00 -1.18 -5.62
CA LYS A 46 -19.25 -1.93 -5.47
C LYS A 46 -19.95 -2.18 -6.80
N ASP A 47 -20.00 -1.18 -7.68
CA ASP A 47 -20.56 -1.31 -9.03
C ASP A 47 -19.80 -2.36 -9.84
N ALA A 48 -18.47 -2.27 -9.88
CA ALA A 48 -17.63 -3.20 -10.61
C ALA A 48 -17.81 -4.64 -10.11
N VAL A 49 -17.82 -4.87 -8.80
CA VAL A 49 -18.07 -6.21 -8.22
C VAL A 49 -19.49 -6.71 -8.53
N GLY A 50 -20.50 -5.85 -8.39
CA GLY A 50 -21.89 -6.20 -8.68
C GLY A 50 -22.06 -6.67 -10.13
N ARG A 51 -21.57 -5.86 -11.08
CA ARG A 51 -21.62 -6.17 -12.51
C ARG A 51 -20.75 -7.37 -12.88
N ALA A 52 -19.57 -7.53 -12.25
CA ALA A 52 -18.73 -8.70 -12.46
C ALA A 52 -19.47 -9.99 -12.10
N ASN A 53 -20.20 -10.00 -10.97
CA ASN A 53 -21.00 -11.14 -10.54
C ASN A 53 -22.15 -11.45 -11.52
N GLU A 54 -22.83 -10.42 -12.05
CA GLU A 54 -23.88 -10.59 -13.07
C GLU A 54 -23.34 -11.23 -14.35
N HIS A 55 -22.19 -10.74 -14.82
CA HIS A 55 -21.50 -11.32 -15.98
C HIS A 55 -21.00 -12.75 -15.71
N LEU A 56 -20.56 -13.05 -14.48
CA LEU A 56 -20.14 -14.38 -14.09
C LEU A 56 -21.30 -15.38 -14.12
N ILE A 57 -22.48 -15.01 -13.61
CA ILE A 57 -23.71 -15.82 -13.68
C ILE A 57 -24.12 -16.05 -15.13
N SER A 58 -23.89 -15.07 -15.99
CA SER A 58 -24.20 -15.13 -17.43
C SER A 58 -23.09 -15.80 -18.27
N GLU A 59 -22.08 -16.39 -17.63
CA GLU A 59 -20.92 -17.04 -18.26
C GLU A 59 -20.08 -16.11 -19.17
N GLU A 60 -20.22 -14.79 -19.01
CA GLU A 60 -19.45 -13.78 -19.73
C GLU A 60 -18.10 -13.53 -19.02
N TYR A 61 -17.29 -14.60 -18.91
CA TYR A 61 -16.10 -14.63 -18.05
C TYR A 61 -15.07 -13.52 -18.32
N GLN A 62 -14.82 -13.19 -19.59
CA GLN A 62 -13.85 -12.13 -19.92
C GLN A 62 -14.29 -10.75 -19.41
N LYS A 63 -15.59 -10.45 -19.48
CA LYS A 63 -16.14 -9.19 -18.94
C LYS A 63 -16.10 -9.19 -17.41
N ALA A 64 -16.47 -10.31 -16.79
CA ALA A 64 -16.38 -10.48 -15.35
C ALA A 64 -14.94 -10.29 -14.84
N MET A 65 -13.96 -10.89 -15.52
CA MET A 65 -12.52 -10.74 -15.20
C MET A 65 -12.06 -9.28 -15.29
N ALA A 66 -12.42 -8.56 -16.35
CA ALA A 66 -12.06 -7.15 -16.50
C ALA A 66 -12.65 -6.28 -15.37
N LEU A 67 -13.91 -6.53 -14.98
CA LEU A 67 -14.55 -5.80 -13.90
C LEU A 67 -13.98 -6.15 -12.51
N TYR A 68 -13.60 -7.41 -12.27
CA TYR A 68 -12.88 -7.76 -11.04
C TYR A 68 -11.50 -7.12 -10.99
N TYR A 69 -10.82 -6.98 -12.12
CA TYR A 69 -9.58 -6.22 -12.19
C TYR A 69 -9.82 -4.75 -11.83
N ASP A 70 -10.83 -4.08 -12.40
CA ASP A 70 -11.19 -2.70 -12.06
C ASP A 70 -11.55 -2.52 -10.57
N ALA A 71 -12.27 -3.50 -10.00
CA ALA A 71 -12.56 -3.54 -8.57
C ALA A 71 -11.27 -3.65 -7.74
N SER A 72 -10.34 -4.51 -8.14
CA SER A 72 -9.05 -4.65 -7.47
C SER A 72 -8.23 -3.36 -7.48
N GLN A 73 -8.22 -2.62 -8.60
CA GLN A 73 -7.53 -1.33 -8.71
C GLN A 73 -8.16 -0.29 -7.77
N SER A 74 -9.49 -0.26 -7.67
CA SER A 74 -10.20 0.65 -6.76
C SER A 74 -9.90 0.36 -5.29
N ALA A 75 -9.81 -0.93 -4.92
CA ALA A 75 -9.43 -1.35 -3.57
C ALA A 75 -7.96 -1.03 -3.26
N ASP A 76 -7.08 -1.17 -4.25
CA ASP A 76 -5.65 -0.86 -4.13
C ASP A 76 -5.41 0.65 -3.90
N GLU A 77 -6.08 1.51 -4.68
CA GLU A 77 -6.05 2.95 -4.52
C GLU A 77 -6.58 3.39 -3.15
N MET A 78 -7.70 2.82 -2.73
CA MET A 78 -8.28 3.06 -1.40
C MET A 78 -7.29 2.68 -0.28
N THR A 79 -6.62 1.55 -0.43
CA THR A 79 -5.60 1.09 0.51
C THR A 79 -4.47 2.12 0.60
N GLN A 80 -3.93 2.57 -0.52
CA GLN A 80 -2.84 3.56 -0.52
C GLN A 80 -3.23 4.88 0.13
N ARG A 81 -4.47 5.36 -0.07
CA ARG A 81 -5.00 6.56 0.61
C ARG A 81 -5.01 6.39 2.13
N PHE A 82 -5.56 5.27 2.62
CA PHE A 82 -5.62 5.01 4.06
C PHE A 82 -4.24 4.79 4.68
N LEU A 83 -3.33 4.09 4.00
CA LEU A 83 -1.96 3.92 4.51
C LEU A 83 -1.26 5.29 4.65
N SER A 84 -1.43 6.17 3.66
CA SER A 84 -0.86 7.52 3.68
C SER A 84 -1.46 8.36 4.82
N LEU A 85 -2.79 8.30 4.99
CA LEU A 85 -3.48 9.02 6.07
C LEU A 85 -3.04 8.52 7.45
N LEU A 86 -2.94 7.20 7.65
CA LEU A 86 -2.51 6.60 8.91
C LEU A 86 -1.10 7.05 9.30
N ILE A 87 -0.18 7.14 8.34
CA ILE A 87 1.17 7.63 8.61
C ILE A 87 1.19 9.12 8.92
N LYS A 88 0.46 9.94 8.15
CA LYS A 88 0.40 11.40 8.34
C LYS A 88 -0.24 11.80 9.66
N THR A 89 -1.28 11.08 10.07
CA THR A 89 -2.09 11.38 11.27
C THR A 89 -1.63 10.64 12.51
N ALA A 90 -0.62 9.75 12.41
CA ALA A 90 -0.10 9.00 13.54
C ALA A 90 0.39 9.95 14.65
N PRO A 91 -0.12 9.83 15.89
CA PRO A 91 0.15 10.79 16.96
C PRO A 91 1.56 10.65 17.55
N SER A 92 2.26 9.56 17.26
CA SER A 92 3.64 9.34 17.70
C SER A 92 4.41 8.38 16.79
N ILE A 93 5.74 8.39 16.93
CA ILE A 93 6.65 7.47 16.24
C ILE A 93 6.34 6.01 16.59
N ALA A 94 5.86 5.72 17.79
CA ALA A 94 5.46 4.36 18.19
C ALA A 94 4.30 3.84 17.32
N HIS A 95 3.31 4.70 17.00
CA HIS A 95 2.20 4.33 16.12
C HIS A 95 2.68 4.08 14.69
N LYS A 96 3.54 4.96 14.16
CA LYS A 96 4.17 4.76 12.84
C LYS A 96 4.99 3.46 12.81
N THR A 97 5.73 3.17 13.87
CA THR A 97 6.52 1.94 14.01
C THR A 97 5.62 0.71 13.96
N VAL A 98 4.58 0.64 14.79
CA VAL A 98 3.64 -0.51 14.79
C VAL A 98 3.02 -0.71 13.40
N PHE A 99 2.64 0.37 12.73
CA PHE A 99 2.09 0.30 11.39
C PHE A 99 3.09 -0.23 10.36
N ILE A 100 4.32 0.27 10.37
CA ILE A 100 5.39 -0.25 9.51
C ILE A 100 5.68 -1.71 9.82
N GLU A 101 5.71 -2.12 11.10
CA GLU A 101 5.90 -3.52 11.48
C GLU A 101 4.78 -4.41 10.95
N PHE A 102 3.51 -3.96 11.00
CA PHE A 102 2.39 -4.71 10.42
C PHE A 102 2.58 -4.96 8.92
N LEU A 103 2.95 -3.93 8.15
CA LEU A 103 3.26 -4.06 6.72
C LEU A 103 4.48 -4.96 6.48
N SER A 104 5.49 -4.84 7.35
CA SER A 104 6.71 -5.65 7.30
C SER A 104 6.42 -7.14 7.47
N TRP A 105 5.59 -7.50 8.45
CA TRP A 105 5.16 -8.89 8.66
C TRP A 105 4.36 -9.43 7.48
N ARG A 106 3.53 -8.60 6.86
CA ARG A 106 2.80 -9.00 5.66
C ARG A 106 3.74 -9.27 4.48
N LEU A 107 4.78 -8.45 4.29
CA LEU A 107 5.77 -8.67 3.23
C LEU A 107 6.63 -9.92 3.49
N ARG A 108 7.03 -10.14 4.75
CA ARG A 108 7.74 -11.37 5.16
C ARG A 108 6.89 -12.62 4.96
N TYR A 109 5.59 -12.53 5.23
CA TYR A 109 4.65 -13.60 4.91
C TYR A 109 4.68 -13.93 3.41
N PHE A 110 4.59 -12.93 2.53
CA PHE A 110 4.68 -13.18 1.08
C PHE A 110 6.01 -13.80 0.68
N THR A 111 7.11 -13.34 1.28
CA THR A 111 8.45 -13.88 1.00
C THR A 111 8.57 -15.35 1.41
N ALA A 112 8.11 -15.70 2.61
CA ALA A 112 8.06 -17.09 3.07
C ALA A 112 7.13 -17.96 2.20
N GLN A 113 6.05 -17.38 1.66
CA GLN A 113 5.18 -18.08 0.73
C GLN A 113 5.88 -18.38 -0.60
N TYR A 114 6.86 -17.60 -1.05
CA TYR A 114 7.65 -17.96 -2.22
C TYR A 114 8.36 -19.29 -2.00
N ASP A 115 9.11 -19.39 -0.90
CA ASP A 115 9.89 -20.57 -0.56
C ASP A 115 8.99 -21.79 -0.36
N TYR A 116 7.82 -21.60 0.26
CA TYR A 116 6.82 -22.66 0.41
C TYR A 116 6.33 -23.18 -0.95
N HIS A 117 5.83 -22.31 -1.84
CA HIS A 117 5.31 -22.73 -3.14
C HIS A 117 6.41 -23.36 -4.01
N LEU A 118 7.60 -22.81 -3.91
CA LEU A 118 8.78 -23.30 -4.61
C LEU A 118 9.18 -24.71 -4.12
N ALA A 119 9.19 -24.95 -2.81
CA ALA A 119 9.46 -26.28 -2.23
C ALA A 119 8.37 -27.30 -2.61
N VAL A 120 7.09 -26.90 -2.58
CA VAL A 120 5.99 -27.76 -3.03
C VAL A 120 6.17 -28.14 -4.51
N ALA A 121 6.53 -27.17 -5.38
CA ALA A 121 6.79 -27.41 -6.80
C ALA A 121 7.98 -28.37 -7.08
N GLN A 122 8.89 -28.59 -6.13
CA GLN A 122 9.93 -29.61 -6.23
C GLN A 122 9.47 -31.00 -5.84
N THR A 123 8.54 -31.10 -4.90
CA THR A 123 8.14 -32.38 -4.30
C THR A 123 7.04 -33.09 -5.07
N LEU A 124 6.27 -32.35 -5.88
CA LEU A 124 5.19 -32.92 -6.67
C LEU A 124 5.70 -33.53 -7.98
N SER A 125 5.25 -34.75 -8.24
CA SER A 125 5.24 -35.36 -9.57
C SER A 125 3.78 -35.52 -10.01
N GLY A 126 3.42 -35.05 -11.21
CA GLY A 126 2.14 -35.40 -11.85
C GLY A 126 1.02 -34.34 -11.89
N LEU A 127 0.96 -33.34 -11.00
CA LEU A 127 0.14 -32.11 -11.20
C LEU A 127 1.08 -30.92 -11.40
N PRO A 128 0.75 -30.02 -12.34
CA PRO A 128 1.74 -29.30 -13.13
C PRO A 128 2.47 -28.31 -12.24
N ARG A 129 3.80 -28.45 -12.19
CA ARG A 129 4.75 -27.50 -11.61
C ARG A 129 4.38 -26.05 -11.94
N GLU A 130 3.82 -25.85 -13.12
CA GLU A 130 3.32 -24.62 -13.69
C GLU A 130 2.22 -23.95 -12.86
N GLU A 131 1.30 -24.71 -12.25
CA GLU A 131 0.24 -24.14 -11.39
C GLU A 131 0.82 -23.53 -10.11
N TRP A 132 1.80 -24.20 -9.52
CA TRP A 132 2.50 -23.71 -8.33
C TRP A 132 3.38 -22.50 -8.65
N ILE A 133 3.98 -22.47 -9.85
CA ILE A 133 4.66 -21.28 -10.37
C ILE A 133 3.66 -20.13 -10.58
N ALA A 134 2.49 -20.36 -11.19
CA ALA A 134 1.50 -19.31 -11.38
C ALA A 134 1.01 -18.70 -10.04
N ARG A 135 0.85 -19.54 -9.01
CA ARG A 135 0.55 -19.07 -7.64
C ARG A 135 1.69 -18.24 -7.08
N LEU A 136 2.93 -18.70 -7.20
CA LEU A 136 4.12 -17.95 -6.82
C LEU A 136 4.18 -16.58 -7.53
N GLU A 137 3.91 -16.53 -8.83
CA GLU A 137 3.88 -15.29 -9.61
C GLU A 137 2.80 -14.32 -9.13
N THR A 138 1.64 -14.85 -8.73
CA THR A 138 0.58 -14.04 -8.11
C THR A 138 1.05 -13.43 -6.79
N ILE A 139 1.72 -14.21 -5.93
CA ILE A 139 2.24 -13.73 -4.65
C ILE A 139 3.35 -12.70 -4.85
N LEU A 140 4.19 -12.87 -5.89
CA LEU A 140 5.18 -11.86 -6.30
C LEU A 140 4.51 -10.53 -6.66
N VAL A 141 3.45 -10.54 -7.47
CA VAL A 141 2.70 -9.32 -7.80
C VAL A 141 2.12 -8.66 -6.54
N LEU A 142 1.51 -9.45 -5.63
CA LEU A 142 0.96 -8.93 -4.38
C LEU A 142 2.04 -8.30 -3.48
N SER A 143 3.21 -8.91 -3.41
CA SER A 143 4.33 -8.37 -2.66
C SER A 143 4.90 -7.10 -3.26
N GLN A 144 4.99 -7.02 -4.59
CA GLN A 144 5.43 -5.83 -5.30
C GLN A 144 4.45 -4.68 -5.05
N SER A 145 3.14 -4.95 -5.15
CA SER A 145 2.09 -3.97 -4.83
C SER A 145 2.18 -3.44 -3.38
N LEU A 146 2.53 -4.31 -2.43
CA LEU A 146 2.77 -3.89 -1.04
C LEU A 146 4.03 -3.02 -0.92
N VAL A 147 5.12 -3.40 -1.59
CA VAL A 147 6.35 -2.61 -1.61
C VAL A 147 6.14 -1.24 -2.25
N ASP A 148 5.38 -1.17 -3.34
CA ASP A 148 5.04 0.09 -4.00
C ASP A 148 4.28 1.05 -3.07
N LYS A 149 3.50 0.52 -2.12
CA LYS A 149 2.84 1.32 -1.07
C LYS A 149 3.76 1.70 0.08
N ILE A 150 4.73 0.86 0.41
CA ILE A 150 5.72 1.12 1.45
C ILE A 150 6.76 2.14 0.98
N LEU A 151 7.11 2.15 -0.30
CA LEU A 151 8.21 2.94 -0.85
C LEU A 151 8.02 4.45 -0.71
N PRO A 152 6.82 5.04 -0.92
CA PRO A 152 6.55 6.43 -0.58
C PRO A 152 6.80 6.73 0.90
N LEU A 153 6.46 5.81 1.80
CA LEU A 153 6.70 5.98 3.24
C LEU A 153 8.19 6.06 3.56
N TYR A 154 9.03 5.34 2.81
CA TYR A 154 10.48 5.45 2.93
C TYR A 154 11.00 6.80 2.42
N ARG A 155 10.51 7.26 1.26
CA ARG A 155 10.95 8.50 0.61
C ARG A 155 10.51 9.75 1.38
N ASP A 156 9.33 9.70 2.00
CA ASP A 156 8.71 10.85 2.67
C ASP A 156 8.91 10.84 4.19
N ALA A 157 9.50 9.78 4.77
CA ALA A 157 9.76 9.73 6.20
C ALA A 157 10.87 10.71 6.60
N GLU A 158 10.57 11.67 7.47
CA GLU A 158 11.59 12.51 8.13
C GLU A 158 12.36 11.72 9.21
N ASP A 159 11.77 10.64 9.72
CA ASP A 159 12.31 9.83 10.82
C ASP A 159 13.32 8.80 10.31
N LEU A 160 14.59 8.96 10.69
CA LEU A 160 15.70 8.07 10.33
C LEU A 160 15.52 6.63 10.83
N ALA A 161 14.84 6.41 11.96
CA ALA A 161 14.59 5.07 12.47
C ALA A 161 13.54 4.34 11.64
N ILE A 162 12.49 5.05 11.20
CA ILE A 162 11.51 4.50 10.26
C ILE A 162 12.17 4.23 8.90
N GLN A 163 12.95 5.18 8.37
CA GLN A 163 13.68 4.99 7.11
C GLN A 163 14.57 3.75 7.17
N LYS A 164 15.35 3.58 8.25
CA LYS A 164 16.22 2.41 8.42
C LYS A 164 15.43 1.10 8.42
N ARG A 165 14.33 1.03 9.19
CA ARG A 165 13.48 -0.17 9.25
C ARG A 165 12.91 -0.55 7.88
N VAL A 166 12.41 0.43 7.15
CA VAL A 166 11.86 0.19 5.81
C VAL A 166 12.98 -0.22 4.85
N LYS A 167 14.14 0.43 4.91
CA LYS A 167 15.30 0.05 4.10
C LYS A 167 15.71 -1.40 4.34
N ASP A 168 15.90 -1.79 5.61
CA ASP A 168 16.29 -3.16 5.98
C ASP A 168 15.25 -4.18 5.47
N LEU A 169 13.95 -3.85 5.58
CA LEU A 169 12.86 -4.67 5.03
C LEU A 169 12.93 -4.82 3.50
N LEU A 170 13.21 -3.74 2.77
CA LEU A 170 13.29 -3.75 1.31
C LEU A 170 14.52 -4.54 0.82
N GLU A 171 15.64 -4.44 1.53
CA GLU A 171 16.85 -5.23 1.30
C GLU A 171 16.61 -6.74 1.53
N ASP A 172 15.89 -7.10 2.60
CA ASP A 172 15.47 -8.48 2.87
C ASP A 172 14.58 -9.03 1.73
N TRP A 173 13.58 -8.23 1.31
CA TRP A 173 12.63 -8.62 0.27
C TRP A 173 13.30 -8.82 -1.09
N ILE A 174 14.16 -7.88 -1.52
CA ILE A 174 14.86 -8.01 -2.81
C ILE A 174 15.84 -9.19 -2.81
N THR A 175 16.47 -9.47 -1.66
CA THR A 175 17.31 -10.65 -1.48
C THR A 175 16.49 -11.94 -1.62
N GLY A 176 15.28 -11.99 -1.06
CA GLY A 176 14.33 -13.09 -1.25
C GLY A 176 14.00 -13.32 -2.73
N ILE A 177 13.73 -12.26 -3.48
CA ILE A 177 13.46 -12.36 -4.93
C ILE A 177 14.69 -12.83 -5.71
N ARG A 178 15.89 -12.32 -5.39
CA ARG A 178 17.12 -12.79 -6.04
C ARG A 178 17.34 -14.28 -5.81
N ASN A 179 17.16 -14.74 -4.58
CA ASN A 179 17.26 -16.16 -4.24
C ASN A 179 16.22 -17.00 -5.00
N LEU A 180 14.98 -16.51 -5.10
CA LEU A 180 13.94 -17.15 -5.88
C LEU A 180 14.33 -17.29 -7.36
N VAL A 181 14.82 -16.22 -8.00
CA VAL A 181 15.26 -16.24 -9.40
C VAL A 181 16.42 -17.23 -9.59
N LEU A 182 17.39 -17.25 -8.68
CA LEU A 182 18.51 -18.20 -8.72
C LEU A 182 18.04 -19.64 -8.59
N ASN A 183 17.13 -19.92 -7.65
CA ASN A 183 16.58 -21.25 -7.43
C ASN A 183 15.80 -21.74 -8.65
N LEU A 184 14.91 -20.92 -9.21
CA LEU A 184 14.17 -21.24 -10.43
C LEU A 184 15.13 -21.58 -11.57
N LYS A 185 16.15 -20.74 -11.80
CA LYS A 185 17.16 -20.98 -12.84
C LYS A 185 17.89 -22.29 -12.63
N SER A 186 18.29 -22.61 -11.39
CA SER A 186 18.99 -23.85 -11.07
C SER A 186 18.16 -25.11 -11.36
N TRP A 187 16.83 -24.98 -11.41
CA TRP A 187 15.90 -26.09 -11.68
C TRP A 187 15.47 -26.17 -13.14
N GLY A 188 16.10 -25.39 -14.02
CA GLY A 188 15.72 -25.30 -15.44
C GLY A 188 14.40 -24.57 -15.65
N MET A 189 14.00 -23.72 -14.71
CA MET A 189 12.74 -22.97 -14.75
C MET A 189 13.02 -21.49 -14.89
N ALA A 190 12.10 -20.78 -15.55
CA ALA A 190 12.13 -19.33 -15.63
C ALA A 190 10.76 -18.78 -15.23
N SER A 191 10.77 -17.74 -14.39
CA SER A 191 9.60 -16.90 -14.16
C SER A 191 9.90 -15.52 -14.73
N ALA A 192 9.18 -15.16 -15.80
CA ALA A 192 9.25 -13.82 -16.35
C ALA A 192 8.75 -12.80 -15.32
N GLN A 193 7.78 -13.17 -14.48
CA GLN A 193 7.29 -12.30 -13.41
C GLN A 193 8.38 -12.02 -12.36
N ALA A 194 9.09 -13.04 -11.88
CA ALA A 194 10.16 -12.85 -10.90
C ALA A 194 11.27 -11.92 -11.44
N SER A 195 11.61 -12.06 -12.71
CA SER A 195 12.59 -11.20 -13.38
C SER A 195 12.11 -9.76 -13.49
N ARG A 196 10.85 -9.54 -13.90
CA ARG A 196 10.23 -8.19 -13.98
C ARG A 196 10.14 -7.51 -12.61
N VAL A 197 9.80 -8.25 -11.56
CA VAL A 197 9.75 -7.70 -10.20
C VAL A 197 11.14 -7.29 -9.73
N LEU A 198 12.16 -8.11 -10.00
CA LEU A 198 13.55 -7.81 -9.69
C LEU A 198 14.05 -6.55 -10.43
N GLU A 199 13.76 -6.45 -11.73
CA GLU A 199 14.09 -5.28 -12.55
C GLU A 199 13.39 -4.02 -12.03
N TRP A 200 12.07 -4.09 -11.80
CA TRP A 200 11.29 -2.99 -11.24
C TRP A 200 11.86 -2.50 -9.90
N ALA A 201 12.28 -3.43 -9.02
CA ALA A 201 12.85 -3.08 -7.73
C ALA A 201 14.20 -2.34 -7.89
N MET A 202 15.05 -2.80 -8.82
CA MET A 202 16.32 -2.14 -9.14
C MET A 202 16.10 -0.72 -9.70
N ASP A 203 15.14 -0.56 -10.61
CA ASP A 203 14.76 0.75 -11.17
C ASP A 203 14.24 1.72 -10.11
N ASN A 204 13.61 1.18 -9.06
CA ASN A 204 13.14 1.96 -7.91
C ASN A 204 14.19 2.21 -6.82
N GLY A 205 15.44 1.81 -7.07
CA GLY A 205 16.56 2.03 -6.16
C GLY A 205 16.66 1.04 -5.00
N ILE A 206 15.91 -0.07 -5.04
CA ILE A 206 15.96 -1.14 -4.05
C ILE A 206 17.09 -2.08 -4.46
N LYS A 207 18.17 -2.13 -3.67
CA LYS A 207 19.42 -2.81 -4.03
C LYS A 207 19.85 -3.83 -2.99
#